data_AF-A0A9X2PT03-F1
#
_entry.id   AF-A0A9X2PT03-F1
#
_cell.length_a   1.000
_cell.length_b   1.000
_cell.length_c   1.000
_cell.angle_alpha   90.00
_cell.angle_beta   90.00
_cell.angle_gamma   90.00
#
_symmetry.space_group_name_H-M   'P 1'
#
loop_
_entity.id
_entity.type
_entity.pdbx_description
1 polymer ?
#
loop_
_entity_poly.entity_id
_entity_poly.type
_entity_poly.pdbx_seq_one_letter_code
_entity_poly.pdbx_strand_id
1 'polypeptide(L)' 'MPRDRRSKSEDADSFIDAGGSAPGEAEESEEVKTFSTRFPEKLVKRIDEAIEEKMVSESRNQWLMKAAVEKLKREQE' A
#
# COMPACT_ATOMS: atom_id res chain seq x y z
N MET A 1 33.60 23.53 -49.10
CA MET A 1 32.75 24.28 -48.14
C MET A 1 31.90 23.27 -47.35
N PRO A 2 32.13 23.11 -46.04
CA PRO A 2 31.31 22.25 -45.19
C PRO A 2 30.14 23.04 -44.60
N ARG A 3 28.91 22.51 -44.66
CA ARG A 3 27.76 23.02 -43.91
C ARG A 3 27.59 22.17 -42.66
N ASP A 4 27.86 22.78 -41.52
CA ASP A 4 27.62 22.26 -40.18
C ASP A 4 26.21 21.69 -40.04
N ARG A 5 26.13 20.51 -39.42
CA ARG A 5 24.90 19.92 -38.90
C ARG A 5 24.99 19.94 -37.37
N ARG A 6 23.85 20.28 -36.75
CA ARG A 6 23.45 20.03 -35.34
C ARG A 6 24.01 20.99 -34.29
N SER A 7 23.10 21.81 -33.77
CA SER A 7 23.06 22.17 -32.34
C SER A 7 21.74 22.90 -32.05
N LYS A 8 20.62 22.16 -32.08
CA LYS A 8 19.34 22.68 -31.57
C LYS A 8 18.38 21.54 -31.23
N SER A 9 18.61 20.86 -30.12
CA SER A 9 17.62 19.94 -29.55
C SER A 9 17.78 19.67 -28.05
N GLU A 10 18.87 20.07 -27.38
CA GLU A 10 19.11 19.68 -25.98
C GLU A 10 18.33 20.52 -24.93
N ASP A 11 17.85 21.71 -25.29
CA ASP A 11 17.15 22.60 -24.34
C ASP A 11 15.65 22.32 -24.17
N ALA A 12 15.02 21.61 -25.11
CA ALA A 12 13.59 21.30 -25.03
C ALA A 12 13.31 20.02 -24.24
N ASP A 13 14.14 19.00 -24.42
CA ASP A 13 14.01 17.72 -23.72
C ASP A 13 14.26 17.86 -22.21
N SER A 14 15.21 18.72 -21.83
CA SER A 14 15.51 19.03 -20.42
C SER A 14 14.40 19.82 -19.71
N PHE A 15 13.58 20.58 -20.46
CA PHE A 15 12.46 21.33 -19.90
C PHE A 15 11.20 20.47 -19.71
N ILE A 16 11.04 19.42 -20.53
CA ILE A 16 9.92 18.46 -20.44
C ILE A 16 10.12 17.51 -19.25
N ASP A 17 11.35 17.07 -18.99
CA ASP A 17 11.69 16.26 -17.80
C ASP A 17 11.43 17.00 -16.48
N ALA A 18 11.58 18.33 -16.47
CA ALA A 18 11.33 19.15 -15.28
C ALA A 18 9.82 19.41 -15.01
N GLY A 19 8.95 19.22 -16.00
CA GLY A 19 7.51 19.50 -15.90
C GLY A 19 6.65 18.37 -15.34
N GLY A 20 7.22 17.16 -15.18
CA GLY A 20 6.50 15.96 -14.73
C GLY A 20 6.75 15.57 -13.27
N SER A 21 7.63 16.26 -12.56
CA SER A 21 7.88 16.00 -11.14
C SER A 21 6.73 16.57 -10.29
N ALA A 22 5.62 15.84 -10.25
CA ALA A 22 4.78 15.86 -9.07
C ALA A 22 5.68 15.57 -7.87
N PRO A 23 5.49 16.23 -6.71
CA PRO A 23 6.17 15.82 -5.49
C PRO A 23 5.60 14.45 -5.12
N GLY A 24 6.14 13.40 -5.73
CA GLY A 24 6.15 12.10 -5.12
C GLY A 24 7.00 12.27 -3.89
N GLU A 25 6.34 12.58 -2.77
CA GLU A 25 6.78 12.03 -1.49
C GLU A 25 7.20 10.61 -1.83
N ALA A 26 8.48 10.31 -1.64
CA ALA A 26 8.91 8.94 -1.60
C ALA A 26 8.04 8.33 -0.50
N GLU A 27 6.97 7.63 -0.89
CA GLU A 27 6.22 6.81 0.03
C GLU A 27 7.28 5.88 0.59
N GLU A 28 7.67 6.17 1.83
CA GLU A 28 8.46 5.27 2.66
C GLU A 28 7.65 3.99 2.66
N SER A 29 8.01 3.07 1.76
CA SER A 29 7.27 1.84 1.57
C SER A 29 7.41 1.09 2.89
N GLU A 30 6.39 1.20 3.74
CA GLU A 30 6.40 0.54 5.04
C GLU A 30 6.76 -0.92 4.80
N GLU A 31 7.76 -1.43 5.53
CA GLU A 31 8.18 -2.82 5.41
C GLU A 31 7.02 -3.75 5.81
N VAL A 32 6.24 -4.20 4.83
CA VAL A 32 5.12 -5.11 5.07
C VAL A 32 5.66 -6.49 5.44
N LYS A 33 5.57 -6.85 6.72
CA LYS A 33 5.91 -8.18 7.21
C LYS A 33 4.71 -9.11 7.10
N THR A 34 4.83 -10.14 6.27
CA THR A 34 3.83 -11.21 6.17
C THR A 34 4.17 -12.33 7.15
N PHE A 35 3.19 -12.78 7.92
CA PHE A 35 3.29 -13.96 8.77
C PHE A 35 2.15 -14.93 8.46
N SER A 36 2.42 -16.22 8.57
CA SER A 36 1.41 -17.28 8.38
C SER A 36 1.15 -18.00 9.70
N THR A 37 -0.12 -18.27 9.98
CA THR A 37 -0.57 -18.95 11.19
C THR A 37 -1.57 -20.04 10.86
N ARG A 38 -1.58 -21.10 11.68
CA ARG A 38 -2.53 -22.22 11.52
C ARG A 38 -3.63 -22.08 12.57
N PHE A 39 -4.87 -22.16 12.13
CA PHE A 39 -6.05 -22.13 13.00
C PHE A 39 -6.87 -23.41 12.85
N PRO A 40 -7.54 -23.86 13.92
CA PRO A 40 -8.57 -24.88 13.80
C PRO A 40 -9.68 -24.43 12.85
N GLU A 41 -10.14 -25.32 11.98
CA GLU A 41 -11.17 -25.01 10.97
C GLU A 41 -12.45 -24.41 11.60
N LYS A 42 -12.87 -24.94 12.75
CA LYS A 42 -14.04 -24.45 13.49
C LYS A 42 -13.90 -22.98 13.91
N LEU A 43 -12.68 -22.55 14.21
CA LEU A 43 -12.39 -21.17 14.61
C LEU A 43 -12.41 -20.25 13.40
N VAL A 44 -11.85 -20.70 12.27
CA VAL A 44 -11.89 -19.95 11.01
C VAL A 44 -13.34 -19.71 10.56
N LYS A 45 -14.20 -20.75 10.62
CA LYS A 45 -15.63 -20.61 10.30
C LYS A 45 -16.33 -19.56 11.14
N ARG A 46 -16.09 -19.56 12.46
CA ARG A 46 -16.65 -18.55 13.36
C ARG A 46 -16.18 -17.13 13.04
N ILE A 47 -14.93 -16.97 12.61
CA ILE A 47 -14.42 -15.66 12.18
C ILE A 47 -15.11 -15.21 10.90
N ASP A 48 -15.23 -16.10 9.91
CA ASP A 48 -15.86 -15.78 8.63
C ASP A 48 -17.35 -15.41 8.83
N GLU A 49 -18.11 -16.17 9.63
CA GLU A 49 -19.50 -15.86 9.99
C GLU A 49 -19.61 -14.47 10.66
N ALA A 50 -18.71 -14.15 11.59
CA ALA A 50 -18.70 -12.85 12.27
C ALA A 50 -18.27 -11.67 11.38
N ILE A 51 -17.59 -11.94 10.25
CA ILE A 51 -17.28 -10.93 9.24
C ILE A 51 -18.50 -10.72 8.34
N GLU A 52 -19.17 -11.79 7.91
CA GLU A 52 -20.35 -11.74 7.03
C GLU A 52 -21.56 -11.05 7.68
N GLU A 53 -21.73 -11.17 9.00
CA GLU A 53 -22.81 -10.51 9.73
C GLU A 53 -22.66 -8.98 9.78
N LYS A 54 -21.45 -8.44 9.52
CA LYS A 54 -21.22 -6.99 9.57
C LYS A 54 -21.77 -6.30 8.33
N MET A 55 -22.33 -5.11 8.54
CA MET A 55 -22.86 -4.24 7.49
C MET A 55 -21.80 -3.76 6.48
N VAL A 56 -20.52 -3.81 6.84
CA VAL A 56 -19.40 -3.44 5.99
C VAL A 56 -18.60 -4.69 5.64
N SER A 57 -18.47 -4.99 4.35
CA SER A 57 -17.64 -6.08 3.86
C SER A 57 -16.17 -5.73 4.05
N GLU A 58 -15.59 -6.14 5.17
CA GLU A 58 -14.16 -6.00 5.46
C GLU A 58 -13.40 -7.27 5.05
N SER A 59 -12.15 -7.11 4.59
CA SER A 59 -11.32 -8.29 4.32
C SER A 59 -10.98 -9.01 5.63
N ARG A 60 -10.84 -10.34 5.57
CA ARG A 60 -10.44 -11.15 6.74
C ARG A 60 -9.18 -10.61 7.42
N ASN A 61 -8.19 -10.22 6.63
CA ASN A 61 -6.95 -9.65 7.16
C ASN A 61 -7.21 -8.33 7.91
N GLN A 62 -7.99 -7.42 7.31
CA GLN A 62 -8.33 -6.16 7.95
C GLN A 62 -9.11 -6.34 9.25
N TRP A 63 -10.07 -7.27 9.26
CA TRP A 63 -10.82 -7.59 10.47
C TRP A 63 -9.91 -8.12 11.58
N LEU A 64 -8.99 -9.04 11.23
CA LEU A 64 -8.01 -9.59 12.18
C LEU A 64 -7.08 -8.51 12.74
N MET A 65 -6.59 -7.60 11.89
CA MET A 65 -5.76 -6.49 12.33
C MET A 65 -6.50 -5.57 13.31
N LYS A 66 -7.74 -5.19 12.99
CA LYS A 66 -8.57 -4.36 13.88
C LYS A 66 -8.82 -5.05 15.22
N ALA A 67 -9.20 -6.32 15.20
CA ALA A 67 -9.45 -7.10 16.40
C ALA A 67 -8.19 -7.21 17.29
N ALA A 68 -7.02 -7.41 16.67
CA ALA A 68 -5.74 -7.45 17.40
C ALA A 68 -5.43 -6.10 18.08
N VAL A 69 -5.57 -4.99 17.35
CA VAL A 69 -5.35 -3.64 17.90
C VAL A 69 -6.33 -3.32 19.03
N GLU A 70 -7.61 -3.66 18.86
CA GLU A 70 -8.65 -3.45 19.87
C GLU A 70 -8.35 -4.24 21.15
N LYS A 71 -7.94 -5.51 21.01
CA LYS A 71 -7.59 -6.36 22.15
C LYS A 71 -6.36 -5.82 22.90
N LEU A 72 -5.33 -5.37 22.18
CA LEU A 72 -4.13 -4.77 22.78
C LEU A 72 -4.46 -3.47 23.53
N LYS A 73 -5.32 -2.60 22.97
CA LYS A 73 -5.76 -1.38 23.64
C LYS A 73 -6.47 -1.66 24.95
N ARG A 74 -7.40 -2.62 24.96
CA ARG A 74 -8.15 -3.04 26.16
C ARG A 74 -7.29 -3.64 27.27
N GLU A 75 -6.09 -4.15 26.96
CA GLU A 75 -5.17 -4.71 27.95
C GLU A 75 -4.20 -3.66 28.51
N GLN A 76 -4.09 -2.49 27.88
CA GLN A 76 -3.24 -1.38 28.32
C GLN A 76 -4.00 -0.34 29.17
N GLU A 77 -5.34 -0.38 29.14
CA GLU A 77 -6.23 0.37 30.04
C GLU A 77 -6.47 -0.38 31.36
#